data_AF-A0A839VHC5-F1
#
_entry.id   AF-A0A839VHC5-F1
#
_cell.length_a   1.000
_cell.length_b   1.000
_cell.length_c   1.000
_cell.angle_alpha   90.00
_cell.angle_beta   90.00
_cell.angle_gamma   90.00
#
_symmetry.space_group_name_H-M   'P 1'
#
loop_
_entity.id
_entity.type
_entity.pdbx_description
1 polymer ?
#
loop_
_entity_poly.entity_id
_entity_poly.type
_entity_poly.pdbx_seq_one_letter_code
_entity_poly.pdbx_strand_id
1 'polypeptide(L)' 'MHKLTDPLSAEIQQPVTVLHCNAINTSINGTEYLLESRVLQLDAATHRSEYRVLRGQVIIKDWAEGNVGQYFQT' A
#
# COMPACT_ATOMS: atom_id res chain seq x y z
N MET A 1 40.06 23.89 0.95
CA MET A 1 39.31 22.94 0.08
C MET A 1 38.10 22.45 0.87
N HIS A 2 36.93 23.06 0.66
CA HIS A 2 35.69 22.60 1.28
C HIS A 2 35.11 21.45 0.44
N LYS A 3 34.90 20.29 1.06
CA LYS A 3 34.12 19.21 0.47
C LYS A 3 32.65 19.63 0.56
N LEU A 4 32.04 19.89 -0.59
CA LEU A 4 30.60 20.03 -0.74
C LEU A 4 29.96 18.69 -0.36
N THR A 5 29.12 18.71 0.66
CA THR A 5 28.19 17.65 1.00
C THR A 5 27.17 17.53 -0.14
N ASP A 6 27.05 16.35 -0.74
CA ASP A 6 25.94 16.04 -1.64
C ASP A 6 24.61 16.36 -0.94
N PRO A 7 23.75 17.23 -1.50
CA PRO A 7 22.42 17.40 -0.95
C PRO A 7 21.63 16.13 -1.22
N LEU A 8 21.02 15.59 -0.17
CA LEU A 8 19.98 14.56 -0.16
C LEU A 8 19.36 14.36 -1.55
N SER A 9 19.51 13.16 -2.11
CA SER A 9 18.54 12.61 -3.05
C SER A 9 17.18 12.60 -2.36
N ALA A 10 16.49 13.74 -2.37
CA ALA A 10 15.08 13.79 -2.06
C ALA A 10 14.42 12.90 -3.11
N GLU A 11 14.04 11.69 -2.71
CA GLU A 11 13.15 10.86 -3.51
C GLU A 11 11.93 11.73 -3.82
N ILE A 12 11.88 12.21 -5.06
CA ILE A 12 10.70 12.90 -5.58
C ILE A 12 9.61 11.85 -5.54
N GLN A 13 8.80 11.87 -4.48
CA GLN A 13 7.58 11.09 -4.41
C GLN A 13 6.68 11.62 -5.52
N GLN A 14 6.77 10.99 -6.70
CA GLN A 14 5.87 11.27 -7.81
C GLN A 14 4.42 11.15 -7.29
N PRO A 15 3.49 12.01 -7.76
CA PRO A 15 2.11 11.93 -7.33
C PRO A 15 1.54 10.56 -7.72
N VAL A 16 1.34 9.71 -6.72
CA VAL A 16 0.74 8.41 -6.91
C VAL A 16 -0.78 8.57 -6.95
N THR A 17 -1.42 8.13 -8.04
CA THR A 17 -2.88 8.13 -8.15
C THR A 17 -3.43 6.78 -7.69
N VAL A 18 -4.41 6.78 -6.78
CA VAL A 18 -5.14 5.55 -6.41
C VAL A 18 -6.20 5.28 -7.47
N LEU A 19 -6.06 4.18 -8.21
CA LEU A 19 -7.00 3.77 -9.27
C LEU A 19 -8.17 2.94 -8.73
N HIS A 20 -7.89 2.08 -7.76
CA HIS A 20 -8.88 1.20 -7.14
C HIS A 20 -8.58 1.06 -5.66
N CYS A 21 -9.62 0.96 -4.85
CA CYS A 21 -9.52 0.67 -3.42
C CYS A 21 -10.69 -0.23 -3.02
N ASN A 22 -10.39 -1.31 -2.31
CA ASN A 22 -11.37 -2.23 -1.78
C ASN A 22 -10.98 -2.67 -0.37
N ALA A 23 -11.98 -3.03 0.44
CA ALA A 23 -11.78 -3.47 1.80
C ALA A 23 -12.73 -4.62 2.13
N ILE A 24 -12.25 -5.59 2.91
CA ILE A 24 -13.06 -6.71 3.37
C ILE A 24 -12.75 -7.01 4.84
N ASN A 25 -13.79 -7.29 5.62
CA ASN A 25 -13.64 -7.87 6.95
C ASN A 25 -13.46 -9.39 6.81
N THR A 26 -12.49 -9.94 7.51
CA THR A 26 -12.26 -11.39 7.53
C THR A 26 -11.91 -11.86 8.94
N SER A 27 -12.19 -13.14 9.20
CA SER A 27 -11.82 -13.80 10.45
C SER A 27 -10.74 -14.84 10.17
N ILE A 28 -9.58 -14.70 10.80
CA ILE A 28 -8.49 -15.68 10.72
C ILE A 28 -8.26 -16.22 12.13
N ASN A 29 -8.49 -17.51 12.32
CA ASN A 29 -8.42 -18.18 13.63
C ASN A 29 -9.29 -17.49 14.70
N GLY A 30 -10.48 -17.04 14.32
CA GLY A 30 -11.43 -16.35 15.21
C GLY A 30 -11.01 -14.92 15.59
N THR A 31 -9.95 -14.38 14.99
CA THR A 31 -9.56 -12.98 15.14
C THR A 31 -10.02 -12.20 13.92
N GLU A 32 -10.76 -11.12 14.14
CA GLU A 32 -11.22 -10.22 13.09
C GLU A 32 -10.11 -9.30 12.59
N TYR A 33 -10.02 -9.19 11.26
CA TYR A 33 -9.11 -8.31 10.55
C TYR A 33 -9.87 -7.52 9.48
N LEU A 34 -9.41 -6.30 9.23
CA LEU A 34 -9.75 -5.53 8.04
C LEU A 34 -8.59 -5.66 7.06
N LEU A 35 -8.86 -6.27 5.91
CA LEU A 35 -7.95 -6.32 4.77
C LEU A 35 -8.31 -5.19 3.82
N GLU A 36 -7.36 -4.29 3.58
CA GLU A 36 -7.50 -3.22 2.58
C GLU A 36 -6.55 -3.51 1.42
N SER A 37 -7.02 -3.28 0.20
CA SER A 37 -6.25 -3.41 -1.02
C SER A 37 -6.44 -2.18 -1.89
N ARG A 38 -5.38 -1.75 -2.57
CA ARG A 38 -5.42 -0.64 -3.50
C ARG A 38 -4.55 -0.90 -4.72
N VAL A 39 -4.91 -0.29 -5.84
CA VAL A 39 -4.08 -0.25 -7.05
C VAL A 39 -3.64 1.19 -7.25
N LEU A 40 -2.34 1.38 -7.35
CA LEU A 40 -1.69 2.66 -7.55
C LEU A 40 -1.26 2.78 -9.01
N GLN A 41 -1.41 3.96 -9.59
CA GLN A 41 -0.74 4.37 -10.81
C GLN A 41 0.54 5.13 -10.43
N LEU A 42 1.69 4.56 -10.79
CA LEU A 42 3.00 5.17 -10.55
C LEU A 42 3.40 6.09 -11.71
N ASP A 43 3.09 5.67 -12.93
CA ASP A 43 3.25 6.46 -14.16
C ASP A 43 2.17 6.06 -15.20
N ALA A 44 2.25 6.55 -16.43
CA ALA A 44 1.24 6.29 -17.45
C ALA A 44 1.04 4.81 -17.81
N ALA A 45 2.05 3.95 -17.59
CA ALA A 45 2.04 2.54 -17.95
C ALA A 45 2.20 1.60 -16.75
N THR A 46 2.69 2.09 -15.61
CA THR A 46 3.03 1.28 -14.45
C THR A 46 1.96 1.36 -13.37
N HIS A 47 1.39 0.20 -13.03
CA HIS A 47 0.51 0.03 -11.88
C HIS A 47 1.16 -0.84 -10.81
N ARG A 48 0.86 -0.56 -9.54
CA ARG A 48 1.29 -1.37 -8.39
C ARG A 48 0.10 -1.69 -7.49
N SER A 49 -0.12 -2.97 -7.23
CA SER A 49 -1.09 -3.40 -6.22
C SER A 49 -0.43 -3.40 -4.84
N GLU A 50 -1.13 -2.86 -3.86
CA GLU A 50 -0.71 -2.87 -2.47
C GLU A 50 -1.84 -3.34 -1.57
N TYR A 51 -1.46 -3.76 -0.36
CA TYR A 51 -2.40 -4.14 0.67
C TYR A 51 -1.93 -3.74 2.06
N ARG A 52 -2.89 -3.63 2.96
CA ARG A 52 -2.70 -3.35 4.38
C ARG A 52 -3.64 -4.21 5.20
N VAL A 53 -3.21 -4.54 6.43
CA VAL A 53 -3.97 -5.34 7.39
C VAL A 53 -4.13 -4.56 8.69
N LEU A 54 -5.36 -4.40 9.14
CA LEU A 54 -5.67 -3.86 10.45
C LEU A 54 -6.34 -4.92 11.33
N ARG A 55 -6.12 -4.78 12.64
CA ARG A 55 -6.88 -5.47 13.67
C ARG A 55 -7.54 -4.39 14.55
N GLY A 56 -8.83 -4.16 14.34
CA GLY A 56 -9.51 -2.99 14.89
C GLY A 56 -8.88 -1.69 14.36
N GLN A 57 -8.37 -0.84 15.26
CA GLN A 57 -7.69 0.41 14.90
C GLN A 57 -6.16 0.28 14.78
N VAL A 58 -5.61 -0.92 14.99
CA VAL A 58 -4.16 -1.16 14.95
C VAL A 58 -3.74 -1.65 13.57
N ILE A 59 -2.76 -0.97 12.97
CA ILE A 59 -2.12 -1.42 11.72
C ILE A 59 -1.17 -2.56 12.08
N ILE A 60 -1.49 -3.78 11.64
CA ILE A 60 -0.65 -4.96 11.81
C ILE A 60 0.40 -5.04 10.70
N LYS A 61 0.00 -4.63 9.49
CA LYS A 61 0.87 -4.50 8.33
C LYS A 61 0.42 -3.30 7.53
N ASP A 62 1.29 -2.32 7.36
CA ASP A 62 0.99 -1.16 6.53
C ASP A 62 1.11 -1.51 5.03
N TRP A 63 0.79 -0.55 4.16
CA TRP A 63 0.82 -0.69 2.72
C TRP A 63 2.12 -1.34 2.24
N ALA A 64 1.98 -2.53 1.68
CA ALA A 64 3.06 -3.29 1.09
C ALA A 64 2.61 -3.84 -0.26
N GLU A 65 3.57 -4.08 -1.16
CA GLU A 65 3.29 -4.66 -2.46
C GLU A 65 2.61 -6.03 -2.32
N GLY A 66 1.52 -6.22 -3.07
CA GLY A 66 0.77 -7.46 -3.13
C GLY A 66 -0.67 -7.23 -3.59
N ASN A 67 -1.16 -8.15 -4.42
CA ASN A 67 -2.52 -8.11 -4.93
C ASN A 67 -3.42 -9.05 -4.11
N VAL A 68 -3.85 -8.61 -2.93
CA VAL A 68 -4.82 -9.39 -2.13
C VAL A 68 -6.27 -9.15 -2.55
N GLY A 69 -6.54 -8.04 -3.25
CA GLY A 69 -7.87 -7.69 -3.74
C GLY A 69 -8.48 -8.75 -4.67
N GLN A 70 -7.66 -9.55 -5.35
CA GLN A 70 -8.12 -10.69 -6.16
C GLN A 70 -8.90 -11.74 -5.36
N TYR A 71 -8.67 -11.83 -4.04
CA TYR A 71 -9.34 -12.78 -3.16
C TYR A 71 -10.63 -12.23 -2.55
N PHE A 72 -11.00 -10.98 -2.86
CA PHE A 72 -12.21 -10.35 -2.32
C PHE A 72 -13.46 -10.73 -3.13
N GLN A 73 -13.44 -11.85 -3.86
CA GLN A 73 -14.56 -12.29 -4.68
C GLN A 73 -15.81 -12.48 -3.82
N THR A 74 -16.84 -11.71 -4.16
CA THR A 74 -18.24 -11.85 -3.69
C THR A 74 -18.98 -12.90 -4.49
#